data_AF-A0A4U5M5Q0-F1
#
_entry.id   AF-A0A4U5M5Q0-F1
#
_cell.length_a   1.000
_cell.length_b   1.000
_cell.length_c   1.000
_cell.angle_alpha   90.00
_cell.angle_beta   90.00
_cell.angle_gamma   90.00
#
_symmetry.space_group_name_H-M   'P 1'
#
loop_
_entity.id
_entity.type
_entity.pdbx_description
1 polymer ?
#
loop_
_entity_poly.entity_id
_entity_poly.type
_entity_poly.pdbx_seq_one_letter_code
_entity_poly.pdbx_strand_id
1 'polypeptide(L)'
;MVAFGKGIEANLGNELTPRQVQNAPQVTWEAKEGALYTLAMIDPDVPSRAYPNLSQGLHWLIVNIPGDDIGKGDVFAEYVGAGPAQGTGLHRFIYLVFRQNGKVSDRSDIRRGFRIDVFAREHGLGTLVAGNFFQAQWHE
;
A
#
# COMPACT_ATOMS: atom_id res chain seq x y z
N MET A 1 -3.53 11.06 4.70
CA MET A 1 -3.39 11.64 3.35
C MET A 1 -2.39 10.81 2.54
N VAL A 2 -2.54 10.74 1.22
CA VAL A 2 -1.56 10.11 0.30
C VAL A 2 -1.32 11.10 -0.84
N ALA A 3 -0.16 11.76 -0.86
CA ALA A 3 0.15 12.86 -1.78
C ALA A 3 1.41 12.56 -2.62
N PHE A 4 1.29 12.67 -3.95
CA PHE A 4 2.37 12.45 -4.92
C PHE A 4 3.09 13.76 -5.31
N GLY A 5 2.70 14.88 -4.70
CA GLY A 5 3.23 16.22 -4.97
C GLY A 5 2.44 16.97 -6.04
N LYS A 6 2.68 18.28 -6.15
CA LYS A 6 2.02 19.17 -7.14
C LYS A 6 0.48 19.12 -7.12
N GLY A 7 -0.11 18.91 -5.95
CA GLY A 7 -1.57 18.81 -5.77
C GLY A 7 -2.18 17.47 -6.22
N ILE A 8 -1.35 16.47 -6.56
CA ILE A 8 -1.79 15.13 -6.90
C ILE A 8 -1.89 14.32 -5.60
N GLU A 9 -3.07 13.77 -5.33
CA GLU A 9 -3.34 12.94 -4.17
C GLU A 9 -4.34 11.83 -4.48
N ALA A 10 -4.26 10.74 -3.71
CA ALA A 10 -5.32 9.75 -3.70
C ALA A 10 -6.51 10.29 -2.89
N ASN A 11 -7.70 10.17 -3.45
CA ASN A 11 -8.95 10.66 -2.88
C ASN A 11 -10.06 9.63 -3.15
N LEU A 12 -10.06 8.57 -2.34
CA LEU A 12 -11.13 7.57 -2.24
C LEU A 12 -11.63 7.03 -3.59
N GLY A 13 -10.70 6.80 -4.52
CA GLY A 13 -10.98 6.16 -5.82
C GLY A 13 -10.94 7.07 -7.03
N ASN A 14 -10.48 8.32 -6.90
CA ASN A 14 -10.14 9.14 -8.05
C ASN A 14 -9.15 8.44 -8.99
N GLU A 15 -9.23 8.76 -10.28
CA GLU A 15 -8.30 8.24 -11.28
C GLU A 15 -7.02 9.06 -11.29
N LEU A 16 -5.87 8.37 -11.25
CA LEU A 16 -4.54 8.92 -11.42
C LEU A 16 -3.81 8.14 -12.51
N THR A 17 -2.90 8.79 -13.24
CA THR A 17 -2.12 8.12 -14.28
C THR A 17 -0.89 7.42 -13.68
N PRO A 18 -0.43 6.29 -14.27
CA PRO A 18 0.83 5.63 -13.92
C PRO A 18 2.01 6.61 -13.74
N ARG A 19 2.11 7.61 -14.61
CA ARG A 19 3.16 8.64 -14.56
C ARG A 19 3.03 9.56 -13.35
N GLN A 20 1.81 9.91 -12.93
CA GLN A 20 1.60 10.74 -11.74
C GLN A 20 2.02 10.02 -10.45
N VAL A 21 1.90 8.69 -10.42
CA VAL A 21 2.16 7.86 -9.24
C VAL A 21 3.43 7.01 -9.38
N GLN A 22 4.35 7.39 -10.28
CA GLN A 22 5.58 6.62 -10.54
C GLN A 22 6.53 6.56 -9.32
N ASN A 23 6.48 7.57 -8.45
CA ASN A 23 7.34 7.70 -7.28
C ASN A 23 6.52 7.56 -6.00
N ALA A 24 7.16 7.13 -4.91
CA ALA A 24 6.50 6.96 -3.62
C ALA A 24 5.85 8.27 -3.14
N PRO A 25 4.60 8.23 -2.67
CA PRO A 25 3.93 9.41 -2.13
C PRO A 25 4.40 9.73 -0.71
N GLN A 26 4.14 10.96 -0.27
CA GLN A 26 4.06 11.27 1.15
C GLN A 26 2.76 10.69 1.70
N VAL A 27 2.86 9.89 2.76
CA VAL A 27 1.69 9.31 3.44
C VAL A 27 1.69 9.77 4.89
N THR A 28 0.56 10.27 5.36
CA THR A 28 0.38 10.74 6.74
C THR A 28 -0.91 10.21 7.33
N TRP A 29 -0.92 9.99 8.63
CA TRP A 29 -2.09 9.56 9.41
C TRP A 29 -1.98 10.11 10.83
N GLU A 30 -3.08 10.04 11.58
CA GLU A 30 -3.06 10.36 13.00
C GLU A 30 -2.36 9.24 13.78
N ALA A 31 -1.10 9.50 14.14
CA ALA A 31 -0.28 8.57 14.89
C ALA A 31 -0.39 8.82 16.41
N LYS A 32 -0.32 7.74 17.18
CA LYS A 32 -0.20 7.79 18.65
C LYS A 32 1.27 7.80 19.02
N GLU A 33 1.60 8.61 20.03
CA GLU A 33 2.96 8.70 20.56
C GLU A 33 3.46 7.31 21.02
N GLY A 34 4.71 6.99 20.65
CA GLY A 34 5.37 5.73 20.99
C GLY A 34 4.83 4.48 20.27
N ALA A 35 3.81 4.60 19.42
CA ALA A 35 3.26 3.46 18.66
C ALA A 35 4.04 3.19 17.37
N LEU A 36 4.04 1.91 16.97
CA LEU A 36 4.58 1.45 15.70
C LEU A 36 3.46 1.18 14.69
N TYR A 37 3.75 1.38 13.41
CA TYR A 37 2.79 1.22 12.33
C TYR A 37 3.36 0.42 11.17
N THR A 38 2.45 -0.24 10.45
CA THR A 38 2.70 -0.87 9.16
C THR A 38 1.91 -0.11 8.09
N LEU A 39 2.58 0.27 7.01
CA LEU A 39 1.99 0.80 5.78
C LEU A 39 2.08 -0.26 4.69
N ALA A 40 0.96 -0.58 4.06
CA ALA A 40 0.91 -1.45 2.88
C ALA A 40 0.20 -0.76 1.71
N MET A 41 0.68 -1.00 0.50
CA MET A 41 0.00 -0.67 -0.76
C MET A 41 -0.24 -1.95 -1.55
N ILE A 42 -1.49 -2.23 -1.90
CA ILE A 42 -1.88 -3.45 -2.62
C ILE A 42 -2.77 -3.16 -3.82
N ASP A 43 -2.68 -4.01 -4.84
CA ASP A 43 -3.58 -4.06 -6.00
C ASP A 43 -4.44 -5.34 -5.93
N PRO A 44 -5.73 -5.27 -5.55
CA PRO A 44 -6.60 -6.44 -5.48
C PRO A 44 -7.06 -6.94 -6.86
N ASP A 45 -6.77 -6.19 -7.93
CA ASP A 45 -7.34 -6.38 -9.25
C ASP A 45 -6.37 -7.09 -10.22
N VAL A 46 -5.29 -7.72 -9.75
CA VAL A 46 -4.30 -8.40 -10.62
C VAL A 46 -4.80 -9.79 -11.08
N PRO A 47 -4.69 -10.14 -12.39
CA PRO A 47 -4.26 -9.31 -13.51
C PRO A 47 -5.33 -8.36 -14.05
N SER A 48 -6.62 -8.63 -13.79
CA SER A 48 -7.69 -7.66 -14.04
C SER A 48 -8.79 -7.83 -12.99
N ARG A 49 -9.57 -6.77 -12.76
CA ARG A 49 -10.70 -6.80 -11.83
C ARG A 49 -11.75 -7.87 -12.17
N ALA A 50 -11.90 -8.20 -13.46
CA ALA A 50 -12.81 -9.24 -13.93
C ALA A 50 -12.30 -10.66 -13.61
N TYR A 51 -10.98 -10.85 -13.57
CA TYR A 51 -10.33 -12.15 -13.34
C TYR A 51 -9.14 -12.03 -12.38
N PRO A 52 -9.35 -11.70 -11.09
CA PRO A 52 -8.27 -11.33 -10.17
C PRO A 52 -7.59 -12.55 -9.51
N ASN A 53 -7.08 -13.50 -10.29
CA ASN A 53 -6.49 -14.74 -9.77
C ASN A 53 -5.12 -14.57 -9.09
N LEU A 54 -4.49 -13.40 -9.23
CA LEU A 54 -3.25 -13.00 -8.57
C LEU A 54 -3.48 -11.80 -7.64
N SER A 55 -4.71 -11.65 -7.13
CA SER A 55 -5.15 -10.53 -6.30
C SER A 55 -4.16 -10.15 -5.20
N GLN A 56 -4.16 -8.87 -4.84
CA GLN A 56 -3.27 -8.27 -3.84
C GLN A 56 -1.80 -8.30 -4.27
N GLY A 57 -1.55 -7.85 -5.51
CA GLY A 57 -0.21 -7.48 -5.94
C GLY A 57 0.40 -6.49 -4.94
N LEU A 58 1.52 -6.84 -4.33
CA LEU A 58 2.16 -6.01 -3.31
C LEU A 58 2.99 -4.92 -3.99
N HIS A 59 2.61 -3.67 -3.76
CA HIS A 59 3.27 -2.49 -4.34
C HIS A 59 4.17 -1.75 -3.34
N TRP A 60 3.90 -1.86 -2.05
CA TRP A 60 4.73 -1.25 -1.01
C TRP A 60 4.45 -1.90 0.34
N LEU A 61 5.49 -2.19 1.13
CA LEU A 61 5.33 -2.64 2.51
C LEU A 61 6.44 -2.08 3.38
N ILE A 62 6.05 -1.29 4.38
CA ILE A 62 6.95 -0.77 5.40
C ILE A 62 6.35 -1.11 6.76
N VAL A 63 7.16 -1.70 7.62
CA VAL A 63 6.76 -2.06 8.98
C VAL A 63 7.57 -1.27 10.01
N ASN A 64 7.20 -1.35 11.28
CA ASN A 64 7.92 -0.72 12.38
C ASN A 64 8.10 0.80 12.22
N ILE A 65 7.16 1.47 11.55
CA ILE A 65 7.18 2.93 11.37
C ILE A 65 6.89 3.58 12.73
N PRO A 66 7.83 4.36 13.31
CA PRO A 66 7.58 5.07 14.55
C PRO A 66 6.71 6.30 14.26
N GLY A 67 5.50 6.33 14.83
CA GLY A 67 4.54 7.40 14.54
C GLY A 67 4.09 7.36 13.07
N ASP A 68 4.32 8.45 12.34
CA ASP A 68 4.09 8.57 10.89
C ASP A 68 5.39 8.83 10.09
N ASP A 69 6.56 8.67 10.72
CA ASP A 69 7.86 8.87 10.08
C ASP A 69 8.28 7.63 9.28
N ILE A 70 7.68 7.49 8.09
CA ILE A 70 7.88 6.35 7.17
C ILE A 70 9.36 6.11 6.86
N GLY A 71 10.18 7.17 6.83
CA GLY A 71 11.62 7.08 6.56
C GLY A 71 12.42 6.34 7.64
N LYS A 72 11.82 6.12 8.82
CA LYS A 72 12.41 5.34 9.92
C LYS A 72 11.85 3.92 10.04
N GLY A 73 10.92 3.53 9.17
CA GLY A 73 10.39 2.18 9.13
C GLY A 73 11.33 1.18 8.44
N ASP A 74 11.09 -0.10 8.68
CA ASP A 74 11.78 -1.21 8.02
C ASP A 74 11.07 -1.52 6.69
N VAL A 75 11.73 -1.23 5.56
CA VAL A 75 11.18 -1.48 4.23
C VAL A 75 11.26 -2.97 3.90
N PHE A 76 10.10 -3.61 3.85
CA PHE A 76 9.98 -5.03 3.53
C PHE A 76 9.82 -5.24 2.02
N ALA A 77 9.01 -4.43 1.37
CA ALA A 77 8.88 -4.34 -0.09
C ALA A 77 8.99 -2.88 -0.52
N GLU A 78 9.92 -2.59 -1.44
CA GLU A 78 10.12 -1.26 -2.02
C GLU A 78 8.89 -0.78 -2.78
N TYR A 79 8.75 0.54 -2.91
CA TYR A 79 7.65 1.13 -3.65
C TYR A 79 7.75 0.79 -5.14
N VAL A 80 6.66 0.27 -5.69
CA VAL A 80 6.43 0.08 -7.12
C VAL A 80 5.16 0.83 -7.49
N GLY A 81 5.26 1.77 -8.44
CA GLY A 81 4.12 2.56 -8.90
C GLY A 81 3.02 1.73 -9.56
N ALA A 82 1.93 2.40 -9.94
CA ALA A 82 0.85 1.75 -10.68
C ALA A 82 1.30 1.39 -12.10
N GLY A 83 1.32 0.10 -12.43
CA GLY A 83 1.66 -0.42 -13.77
C GLY A 83 0.68 -1.47 -14.28
N PRO A 84 -0.65 -1.19 -14.30
CA PRO A 84 -1.62 -2.12 -14.86
C PRO A 84 -1.35 -2.36 -16.36
N ALA A 85 -1.56 -3.60 -16.81
CA ALA A 85 -1.29 -3.97 -18.20
C ALA A 85 -2.35 -3.39 -19.16
N GLN A 86 -1.96 -3.22 -20.42
CA GLN A 86 -2.89 -2.74 -21.44
C GLN A 86 -4.09 -3.69 -21.56
N GLY A 87 -5.31 -3.12 -21.56
CA GLY A 87 -6.56 -3.88 -21.70
C GLY A 87 -7.10 -4.51 -20.42
N THR A 88 -6.46 -4.33 -19.24
CA THR A 88 -6.98 -4.87 -17.96
C THR A 88 -7.95 -3.93 -17.24
N GLY A 89 -8.09 -2.70 -17.74
CA GLY A 89 -8.98 -1.67 -17.20
C GLY A 89 -8.40 -0.97 -15.97
N LEU A 90 -9.28 -0.37 -15.16
CA LEU A 90 -8.91 0.30 -13.91
C LEU A 90 -8.62 -0.72 -12.81
N HIS A 91 -7.44 -0.58 -12.21
CA HIS A 91 -7.00 -1.28 -11.01
C HIS A 91 -7.07 -0.33 -9.82
N ARG A 92 -7.43 -0.85 -8.65
CA ARG A 92 -7.45 -0.12 -7.38
C ARG A 92 -6.10 -0.26 -6.68
N PHE A 93 -5.46 0.86 -6.36
CA PHE A 93 -4.23 0.86 -5.58
C PHE A 93 -4.54 1.35 -4.17
N ILE A 94 -4.62 0.40 -3.24
CA ILE A 94 -5.15 0.61 -1.89
C ILE A 94 -4.01 0.76 -0.90
N TYR A 95 -3.98 1.88 -0.18
CA TYR A 95 -3.11 2.11 0.96
C TYR A 95 -3.84 1.74 2.25
N LEU A 96 -3.16 1.00 3.11
CA LEU A 96 -3.66 0.56 4.42
C LEU A 96 -2.60 0.84 5.48
N VAL A 97 -3.02 1.42 6.60
CA VAL A 97 -2.15 1.66 7.75
C VAL A 97 -2.68 0.95 8.98
N PHE A 98 -1.87 0.05 9.53
CA PHE A 98 -2.19 -0.71 10.74
C PHE A 98 -1.31 -0.23 11.89
N ARG A 99 -1.91 -0.04 13.07
CA ARG A 99 -1.14 0.09 14.30
C ARG A 99 -0.67 -1.30 14.74
N GLN A 100 0.61 -1.46 15.02
CA GLN A 100 1.19 -2.72 15.46
C GLN A 100 0.99 -2.94 16.96
N ASN A 101 0.82 -4.21 17.36
CA ASN A 101 0.84 -4.59 18.78
C ASN A 101 2.27 -4.85 19.30
N GLY A 102 3.25 -4.98 18.40
CA GLY A 102 4.66 -5.23 18.70
C GLY A 102 5.54 -5.02 17.47
N LYS A 103 6.84 -5.26 17.60
CA LYS A 103 7.78 -5.15 16.47
C LYS A 103 7.58 -6.34 15.52
N VAL A 104 7.57 -6.06 14.21
CA VAL A 104 7.51 -7.07 13.15
C VAL A 104 8.94 -7.34 12.65
N SER A 105 9.44 -8.56 12.81
CA SER A 105 10.85 -8.90 12.50
C SER A 105 11.03 -9.90 11.37
N ASP A 106 9.97 -10.58 10.95
CA ASP A 106 10.06 -11.69 9.99
C ASP A 106 9.64 -11.26 8.58
N ARG A 107 10.54 -11.46 7.61
CA ARG A 107 10.40 -11.09 6.19
C ARG A 107 10.01 -12.26 5.30
N SER A 108 9.69 -13.43 5.85
CA SER A 108 9.73 -14.69 5.10
C SER A 108 8.62 -14.90 4.05
N ASP A 109 7.55 -14.09 3.99
CA ASP A 109 6.38 -14.37 3.12
C ASP A 109 5.95 -13.28 2.11
N ILE A 110 6.86 -12.36 1.74
CA ILE A 110 6.49 -11.17 0.96
C ILE A 110 6.56 -11.30 -0.58
N ARG A 111 7.04 -12.41 -1.15
CA ARG A 111 7.41 -12.47 -2.58
C ARG A 111 6.34 -12.98 -3.55
N ARG A 112 5.33 -13.76 -3.12
CA ARG A 112 4.29 -14.26 -4.04
C ARG A 112 3.01 -14.63 -3.30
N GLY A 113 1.86 -14.17 -3.80
CA GLY A 113 0.57 -14.44 -3.16
C GLY A 113 0.37 -13.69 -1.85
N PHE A 114 0.93 -12.47 -1.74
CA PHE A 114 0.77 -11.63 -0.56
C PHE A 114 -0.71 -11.43 -0.23
N ARG A 115 -1.05 -11.50 1.05
CA ARG A 115 -2.41 -11.32 1.56
C ARG A 115 -2.34 -10.48 2.82
N ILE A 116 -2.85 -9.25 2.75
CA ILE A 116 -2.77 -8.31 3.87
C ILE A 116 -3.48 -8.83 5.11
N ASP A 117 -4.56 -9.60 4.93
CA ASP A 117 -5.30 -10.24 6.01
C ASP A 117 -4.50 -11.35 6.71
N VAL A 118 -3.73 -12.12 5.94
CA VAL A 118 -2.85 -13.18 6.45
C VAL A 118 -1.65 -12.56 7.16
N PHE A 119 -0.99 -11.60 6.51
CA PHE A 119 0.13 -10.85 7.07
C PHE A 119 -0.25 -10.16 8.39
N ALA A 120 -1.43 -9.53 8.44
CA ALA A 120 -1.93 -8.89 9.65
C ALA A 120 -2.09 -9.89 10.81
N ARG A 121 -2.65 -11.07 10.54
CA ARG A 121 -2.85 -12.12 11.54
C ARG A 121 -1.52 -12.70 12.04
N GLU A 122 -0.61 -13.04 11.14
CA GLU A 122 0.65 -13.72 11.46
C GLU A 122 1.64 -12.82 12.20
N HIS A 123 1.65 -11.53 11.89
CA HIS A 123 2.51 -10.55 12.56
C HIS A 123 1.80 -9.78 13.67
N GLY A 124 0.57 -10.17 14.02
CA GLY A 124 -0.20 -9.54 15.10
C GLY A 124 -0.42 -8.04 14.90
N LEU A 125 -0.63 -7.60 13.64
CA LEU A 125 -1.05 -6.24 13.35
C LEU A 125 -2.38 -5.99 14.07
N GLY A 126 -2.46 -4.85 14.75
CA GLY A 126 -3.65 -4.47 15.50
C GLY A 126 -4.68 -3.82 14.58
N THR A 127 -5.19 -2.67 15.01
CA THR A 127 -6.27 -1.97 14.33
C THR A 127 -5.81 -1.35 13.00
N LEU A 128 -6.61 -1.49 11.95
CA LEU A 128 -6.52 -0.63 10.76
C LEU A 128 -6.94 0.79 11.15
N VAL A 129 -6.02 1.74 11.09
CA VAL A 129 -6.24 3.12 11.54
C VAL A 129 -6.49 4.11 10.41
N ALA A 130 -6.02 3.80 9.20
CA ALA A 130 -6.24 4.63 8.02
C ALA A 130 -6.27 3.78 6.75
N GLY A 131 -7.01 4.27 5.77
CA GLY A 131 -7.03 3.71 4.42
C GLY A 131 -7.39 4.80 3.41
N ASN A 132 -6.84 4.68 2.21
CA ASN A 132 -7.18 5.52 1.06
C ASN A 132 -6.83 4.74 -0.22
N PHE A 133 -7.33 5.16 -1.37
CA PHE A 133 -6.98 4.52 -2.62
C PHE A 133 -7.20 5.46 -3.81
N PHE A 134 -6.54 5.15 -4.91
CA PHE A 134 -6.81 5.70 -6.24
C PHE A 134 -7.03 4.55 -7.22
N GLN A 135 -7.47 4.89 -8.42
CA GLN A 135 -7.56 3.94 -9.53
C GLN A 135 -6.59 4.36 -10.64
N ALA A 136 -5.98 3.40 -11.32
CA ALA A 136 -5.18 3.65 -12.51
C ALA A 136 -5.37 2.54 -13.54
N GLN A 137 -5.21 2.90 -14.80
CA GLN A 137 -5.20 1.99 -15.94
C GLN A 137 -3.95 2.26 -16.78
N TRP A 138 -3.71 1.39 -17.76
CA TRP A 138 -2.57 1.55 -18.66
C TRP A 138 -2.61 2.93 -19.35
N HIS A 139 -1.45 3.57 -19.43
CA HIS A 139 -1.27 4.89 -20.03
C HIS A 139 0.05 4.88 -20.80
N GLU A 140 0.04 5.46 -22.01
CA GLU A 140 1.22 5.64 -22.87
C GLU A 140 2.27 6.58 -22.28
#